data_AF-A0A934C2E1-F1
#
_entry.id   AF-A0A934C2E1-F1
#
_cell.length_a   1.000
_cell.length_b   1.000
_cell.length_c   1.000
_cell.angle_alpha   90.00
_cell.angle_beta   90.00
_cell.angle_gamma   90.00
#
_symmetry.space_group_name_H-M   'P 1'
#
loop_
_entity.id
_entity.type
_entity.pdbx_description
1 polymer ?
#
loop_
_entity_poly.entity_id
_entity_poly.type
_entity_poly.pdbx_seq_one_letter_code
_entity_poly.pdbx_strand_id
1 'polypeptide(L)'
;MSLSAPPAPASSARCGELWNAIEEGVREACLLRAEAREREAARLLQQELPPLIAEWSRGCGLAVPAAQQALRDLFTRVQRQVADAWLSRRLVLHSLGRADSPPAASGGFQLRRRIPIDDIPGMLDALGVDHPTPAMGRRALVAA
;
A
#
# COMPACT_ATOMS: atom_id res chain seq x y z
N MET A 1 27.23 24.92 33.20
CA MET A 1 25.83 24.94 32.76
C MET A 1 25.76 24.28 31.39
N SER A 2 25.52 22.97 31.34
CA SER A 2 25.40 22.23 30.07
C SER A 2 23.92 22.11 29.73
N LEU A 3 23.48 22.85 28.72
CA LEU A 3 22.16 22.70 28.11
C LEU A 3 22.18 21.40 27.30
N SER A 4 21.71 20.31 27.91
CA SER A 4 21.39 19.08 27.18
C SER A 4 20.23 19.39 26.23
N ALA A 5 20.52 19.45 24.93
CA ALA A 5 19.48 19.51 23.91
C ALA A 5 18.55 18.29 24.06
N PRO A 6 17.21 18.45 23.94
CA PRO A 6 16.30 17.32 24.00
C PRO A 6 16.55 16.38 22.81
N PRO A 7 16.51 15.05 23.00
CA PRO A 7 16.58 14.12 21.88
C PRO A 7 15.42 14.41 20.91
N ALA A 8 15.73 14.51 19.61
CA ALA A 8 14.71 14.62 18.57
C ALA A 8 13.65 13.51 18.74
N PRO A 9 12.37 13.75 18.38
CA PRO A 9 11.31 12.80 18.68
C PRO A 9 11.53 11.51 17.89
N ALA A 10 11.91 10.44 18.59
CA ALA A 10 12.14 9.10 18.05
C ALA A 10 10.96 8.56 17.21
N SER A 11 9.74 9.11 17.42
CA SER A 11 8.57 8.85 16.57
C SER A 11 8.81 9.14 15.09
N SER A 12 9.52 10.21 14.75
CA SER A 12 9.74 10.60 13.34
C SER A 12 10.64 9.61 12.58
N ALA A 13 11.68 9.10 13.24
CA ALA A 13 12.59 8.10 12.66
C ALA A 13 11.88 6.76 12.46
N ARG A 14 11.19 6.26 13.49
CA ARG A 14 10.42 5.00 13.41
C ARG A 14 9.29 5.08 12.37
N CYS A 15 8.64 6.23 12.25
CA CYS A 15 7.68 6.50 11.19
C CYS A 15 8.28 6.36 9.80
N GLY A 16 9.49 6.90 9.60
CA GLY A 16 10.22 6.75 8.35
C GLY A 16 10.59 5.29 8.05
N GLU A 17 11.06 4.54 9.05
CA GLU A 17 11.40 3.13 8.91
C GLU A 17 10.20 2.26 8.53
N LEU A 18 9.08 2.43 9.24
CA LEU A 18 7.84 1.70 8.93
C LEU A 18 7.31 2.08 7.54
N TRP A 19 7.38 3.36 7.18
CA TRP A 19 6.98 3.80 5.85
C TRP A 19 7.82 3.17 4.74
N ASN A 20 9.15 3.08 4.93
CA ASN A 20 10.04 2.42 3.97
C ASN A 20 9.71 0.92 3.84
N ALA A 21 9.43 0.24 4.95
CA ALA A 21 9.04 -1.17 4.94
C ALA A 21 7.70 -1.38 4.22
N ILE A 22 6.72 -0.49 4.43
CA ILE A 22 5.45 -0.52 3.70
C ILE A 22 5.69 -0.31 2.20
N GLU A 23 6.51 0.69 1.81
CA GLU A 23 6.84 0.94 0.41
C GLU A 23 7.53 -0.28 -0.25
N GLU A 24 8.47 -0.91 0.44
CA GLU A 24 9.18 -2.09 -0.04
C GLU A 24 8.22 -3.28 -0.24
N GLY A 25 7.38 -3.59 0.75
CA GLY A 25 6.41 -4.67 0.62
C GLY A 25 5.35 -4.41 -0.45
N VAL A 26 4.91 -3.15 -0.64
CA VAL A 26 4.01 -2.77 -1.74
C VAL A 26 4.69 -2.97 -3.10
N ARG A 27 5.97 -2.63 -3.21
CA ARG A 27 6.76 -2.83 -4.44
C ARG A 27 6.93 -4.30 -4.75
N GLU A 28 7.28 -5.11 -3.75
CA GLU A 28 7.42 -6.56 -3.89
C GLU A 28 6.11 -7.20 -4.33
N ALA A 29 4.98 -6.85 -3.70
CA ALA A 29 3.67 -7.34 -4.11
C ALA A 29 3.36 -6.97 -5.58
N CYS A 30 3.67 -5.74 -6.01
CA CYS A 30 3.48 -5.34 -7.41
C CYS A 30 4.36 -6.13 -8.40
N LEU A 31 5.60 -6.44 -8.03
CA LEU A 31 6.50 -7.26 -8.84
C LEU A 31 5.99 -8.71 -8.94
N LEU A 32 5.59 -9.31 -7.82
CA LEU A 32 5.03 -10.66 -7.77
C LEU A 32 3.79 -10.80 -8.66
N ARG A 33 2.89 -9.80 -8.65
CA ARG A 33 1.73 -9.79 -9.56
C ARG A 33 2.15 -9.72 -11.02
N ALA A 34 3.16 -8.91 -11.34
CA ALA A 34 3.68 -8.83 -12.70
C ALA A 34 4.35 -10.15 -13.16
N GLU A 35 4.84 -10.97 -12.22
CA GLU A 35 5.35 -12.33 -12.43
C GLU A 35 4.25 -13.42 -12.38
N ALA A 36 2.97 -13.04 -12.30
CA ALA A 36 1.83 -13.94 -12.13
C ALA A 36 1.85 -14.79 -10.83
N ARG A 37 2.60 -14.35 -9.82
CA ARG A 37 2.68 -14.96 -8.48
C ARG A 37 1.62 -14.36 -7.54
N GLU A 38 0.36 -14.43 -7.96
CA GLU A 38 -0.77 -13.77 -7.26
C GLU A 38 -0.96 -14.26 -5.81
N ARG A 39 -0.69 -15.53 -5.51
CA ARG A 39 -0.81 -16.06 -4.14
C ARG A 39 0.16 -15.40 -3.16
N GLU A 40 1.38 -15.15 -3.61
CA GLU A 40 2.43 -14.56 -2.79
C GLU A 40 2.20 -13.06 -2.63
N ALA A 41 1.78 -12.39 -3.71
CA ALA A 41 1.34 -11.00 -3.65
C ALA A 41 0.15 -10.82 -2.68
N ALA A 42 -0.86 -11.70 -2.75
CA ALA A 42 -2.00 -11.65 -1.85
C ALA A 42 -1.59 -11.86 -0.38
N ARG A 43 -0.65 -12.77 -0.11
CA ARG A 43 -0.10 -12.97 1.23
C ARG A 43 0.54 -11.69 1.76
N LEU A 44 1.41 -11.03 0.99
CA LEU A 44 2.04 -9.78 1.40
C LEU A 44 1.00 -8.68 1.68
N LEU A 45 0.06 -8.48 0.76
CA LEU A 45 -0.96 -7.44 0.86
C LEU A 45 -1.95 -7.67 2.00
N GLN A 46 -2.33 -8.92 2.27
CA GLN A 46 -3.41 -9.24 3.22
C GLN A 46 -2.91 -9.66 4.61
N GLN A 47 -1.66 -10.10 4.74
CA GLN A 47 -1.15 -10.65 6.01
C GLN A 47 0.04 -9.85 6.56
N GLU A 48 0.95 -9.40 5.71
CA GLU A 48 2.23 -8.84 6.15
C GLU A 48 2.21 -7.31 6.24
N LEU A 49 1.59 -6.63 5.26
CA LEU A 49 1.48 -5.17 5.23
C LEU A 49 0.47 -4.56 6.21
N PRO A 50 -0.71 -5.15 6.48
CA PRO A 50 -1.69 -4.58 7.41
C PRO A 50 -1.16 -4.25 8.81
N PRO A 51 -0.40 -5.13 9.50
CA PRO A 51 0.14 -4.80 10.83
C PRO A 51 1.14 -3.64 10.77
N LEU A 52 1.98 -3.55 9.72
CA LEU A 52 2.93 -2.45 9.55
C LEU A 52 2.21 -1.11 9.34
N ILE A 53 1.13 -1.10 8.57
CA ILE A 53 0.30 0.08 8.31
C ILE A 53 -0.41 0.54 9.58
N ALA A 54 -0.94 -0.40 10.38
CA ALA A 54 -1.56 -0.09 11.66
C ALA A 54 -0.54 0.50 12.65
N GLU A 55 0.67 -0.05 12.70
CA GLU A 55 1.75 0.49 13.54
C GLU A 55 2.21 1.88 13.09
N TRP A 56 2.40 2.06 11.78
CA TRP A 56 2.80 3.34 11.19
C TRP A 56 1.76 4.43 11.46
N SER A 57 0.49 4.19 11.13
CA SER A 57 -0.58 5.18 11.30
C SER A 57 -0.73 5.61 12.76
N ARG A 58 -0.66 4.65 13.70
CA ARG A 58 -0.70 4.92 15.14
C ARG A 58 0.54 5.67 15.62
N GLY A 59 1.72 5.25 15.18
CA GLY A 59 3.01 5.82 15.59
C GLY A 59 3.25 7.25 15.09
N CYS A 60 2.66 7.60 13.94
CA CYS A 60 2.83 8.91 13.32
C CYS A 60 1.75 9.93 13.68
N GLY A 61 0.73 9.54 14.45
CA GLY A 61 -0.35 10.43 14.88
C GLY A 61 -1.14 11.04 13.73
N LEU A 62 -1.18 10.36 12.56
CA LEU A 62 -1.91 10.83 11.40
C LEU A 62 -3.41 10.60 11.60
N ALA A 63 -4.21 11.57 11.18
CA ALA A 63 -5.66 11.36 11.05
C ALA A 63 -5.91 10.25 10.03
N VAL A 64 -6.88 9.37 10.30
CA VAL A 64 -7.28 8.26 9.41
C VAL A 64 -7.41 8.69 7.94
N PRO A 65 -8.12 9.77 7.57
CA PRO A 65 -8.23 10.17 6.15
C PRO A 65 -6.88 10.58 5.54
N ALA A 66 -5.98 11.19 6.32
CA ALA A 66 -4.65 11.55 5.84
C ALA A 66 -3.76 10.31 5.65
N ALA A 67 -3.85 9.34 6.56
CA ALA A 67 -3.15 8.06 6.44
C ALA A 67 -3.64 7.27 5.20
N GLN A 68 -4.96 7.22 4.99
CA GLN A 68 -5.56 6.58 3.82
C GLN A 68 -5.09 7.25 2.52
N GLN A 69 -5.08 8.59 2.46
CA GLN A 69 -4.62 9.31 1.27
C GLN A 69 -3.14 9.04 0.98
N ALA A 70 -2.28 9.10 2.00
CA ALA A 70 -0.85 8.82 1.85
C ALA A 70 -0.60 7.41 1.31
N LEU A 71 -1.31 6.39 1.82
CA LEU A 71 -1.22 5.03 1.30
C LEU A 71 -1.68 4.97 -0.16
N ARG A 72 -2.82 5.55 -0.52
CA ARG A 72 -3.31 5.57 -1.91
C ARG A 72 -2.31 6.20 -2.86
N ASP A 73 -1.65 7.28 -2.44
CA ASP A 73 -0.61 7.94 -3.23
C ASP A 73 0.62 7.05 -3.40
N LEU A 74 1.05 6.36 -2.33
CA LEU A 74 2.12 5.38 -2.39
C LEU A 74 1.80 4.24 -3.37
N PHE A 75 0.64 3.60 -3.22
CA PHE A 75 0.20 2.51 -4.11
C PHE A 75 0.18 2.96 -5.58
N THR A 76 -0.41 4.13 -5.84
CA THR A 76 -0.48 4.69 -7.20
C THR A 76 0.92 4.94 -7.77
N ARG A 77 1.83 5.51 -6.97
CA ARG A 77 3.21 5.76 -7.38
C ARG A 77 3.94 4.47 -7.72
N VAL A 78 3.90 3.49 -6.83
CA VAL A 78 4.63 2.21 -6.99
C VAL A 78 4.09 1.42 -8.18
N GLN A 79 2.76 1.35 -8.36
CA GLN A 79 2.16 0.69 -9.53
C GLN A 79 2.60 1.32 -10.85
N ARG A 80 2.68 2.66 -10.92
CA ARG A 80 3.20 3.36 -12.10
C ARG A 80 4.67 3.02 -12.35
N GLN A 81 5.51 3.08 -11.32
CA GLN A 81 6.93 2.75 -11.43
C GLN A 81 7.16 1.33 -11.95
N VAL A 82 6.42 0.35 -11.43
CA VAL A 82 6.50 -1.03 -11.89
C VAL A 82 6.03 -1.15 -13.34
N ALA A 83 4.90 -0.52 -13.71
CA ALA A 83 4.40 -0.53 -15.08
C ALA A 83 5.41 0.07 -16.08
N ASP A 84 6.03 1.20 -15.72
CA ASP A 84 7.04 1.88 -16.54
C ASP A 84 8.31 1.03 -16.71
N ALA A 85 8.76 0.38 -15.64
CA ALA A 85 9.91 -0.53 -15.67
C ALA A 85 9.66 -1.74 -16.59
N TRP A 86 8.46 -2.31 -16.54
CA TRP A 86 8.06 -3.41 -17.42
C TRP A 86 7.95 -3.00 -18.88
N LEU A 87 7.37 -1.82 -19.16
CA LEU A 87 7.33 -1.27 -20.51
C LEU A 87 8.74 -1.06 -21.04
N SER A 88 9.63 -0.46 -20.23
CA SER A 88 11.03 -0.22 -20.58
C SER A 88 11.76 -1.53 -20.89
N ARG A 89 11.62 -2.55 -20.03
CA ARG A 89 12.18 -3.89 -20.27
C ARG A 89 11.71 -4.47 -21.60
N ARG A 90 10.41 -4.37 -21.90
CA ARG A 90 9.84 -4.90 -23.15
C ARG A 90 10.37 -4.16 -24.38
N LEU A 91 10.51 -2.83 -24.31
CA LEU A 91 11.09 -2.03 -25.39
C LEU A 91 12.56 -2.38 -25.62
N VAL A 92 13.34 -2.55 -24.55
CA VAL A 92 14.74 -2.98 -24.62
C VAL A 92 14.85 -4.37 -25.26
N LEU A 93 14.08 -5.35 -24.78
CA LEU A 93 14.08 -6.71 -25.37
C LEU A 93 13.68 -6.71 -26.85
N HIS A 94 12.67 -5.92 -27.22
CA HIS A 94 12.26 -5.74 -28.61
C HIS A 94 13.37 -5.11 -29.47
N SER A 95 14.06 -4.10 -28.95
CA SER A 95 15.16 -3.43 -29.66
C SER A 95 16.39 -4.30 -29.84
N LEU A 96 16.61 -5.28 -28.95
CA LEU A 96 17.75 -6.20 -28.99
C LEU A 96 17.52 -7.43 -29.91
N GLY A 97 16.40 -7.50 -30.64
CA GLY A 97 16.20 -8.51 -31.68
C GLY A 97 15.95 -9.93 -31.18
N ARG A 98 15.56 -10.12 -29.92
CA ARG A 98 15.05 -11.41 -29.42
C ARG A 98 13.54 -11.39 -29.47
N ALA A 99 12.98 -11.85 -30.60
CA ALA A 99 11.62 -12.34 -30.61
C ALA A 99 11.58 -13.59 -29.74
N ASP A 100 11.43 -13.42 -28.42
CA ASP A 100 10.87 -14.50 -27.62
C ASP A 100 9.45 -14.69 -28.15
N SER A 101 9.23 -15.83 -28.82
CA SER A 101 7.90 -16.29 -29.16
C SER A 101 7.02 -16.16 -27.92
N PRO A 102 5.83 -15.52 -28.03
CA PRO A 102 4.94 -15.41 -26.89
C PRO A 102 4.65 -16.82 -26.37
N PRO A 103 4.67 -17.07 -25.05
CA PRO A 103 4.12 -18.32 -24.54
C PRO A 103 2.68 -18.43 -25.05
N ALA A 104 2.40 -19.50 -25.79
CA ALA A 104 1.10 -19.74 -26.38
C ALA A 104 0.00 -19.65 -25.30
N ALA A 105 -0.93 -18.71 -25.50
CA ALA A 105 -2.24 -18.54 -24.88
C ALA A 105 -2.49 -19.25 -23.52
N SER A 106 -2.72 -18.53 -22.43
CA SER A 106 -4.04 -17.92 -22.21
C SER A 106 -3.96 -16.82 -21.16
N GLY A 107 -4.44 -15.64 -21.51
CA GLY A 107 -4.47 -14.47 -20.64
C GLY A 107 -3.83 -13.30 -21.35
N GLY A 108 -4.57 -12.69 -22.27
CA GLY A 108 -4.11 -11.53 -23.01
C GLY A 108 -3.46 -10.52 -22.08
N PHE A 109 -2.18 -10.22 -22.33
CA PHE A 109 -1.47 -9.08 -21.78
C PHE A 109 -2.08 -7.82 -22.41
N GLN A 110 -3.37 -7.60 -22.15
CA GLN A 110 -4.04 -6.37 -22.49
C GLN A 110 -3.39 -5.31 -21.63
N LEU A 111 -2.74 -4.36 -22.30
CA LEU A 111 -2.41 -3.02 -21.84
C LEU A 111 -3.65 -2.22 -21.34
N ARG A 112 -4.74 -2.89 -20.94
CA ARG A 112 -6.02 -2.37 -20.48
C ARG A 112 -6.47 -2.86 -19.11
N ARG A 113 -5.77 -3.80 -18.47
CA ARG A 113 -5.98 -3.95 -17.03
C ARG A 113 -5.03 -2.99 -16.35
N ARG A 114 -5.50 -1.73 -16.20
CA ARG A 114 -5.22 -1.00 -14.97
C ARG A 114 -5.35 -2.05 -13.87
N ILE A 115 -4.28 -2.34 -13.16
CA ILE A 115 -4.34 -3.18 -11.96
C ILE A 115 -5.50 -2.58 -11.15
N PRO A 116 -6.63 -3.29 -11.01
CA PRO A 116 -7.82 -2.70 -10.42
C PRO A 116 -7.44 -2.20 -9.03
N ILE A 117 -7.77 -0.95 -8.76
CA ILE A 117 -7.59 -0.28 -7.45
C ILE A 117 -8.38 -1.03 -6.35
N ASP A 118 -9.22 -2.00 -6.75
CA ASP A 118 -10.08 -2.83 -5.91
C ASP A 118 -9.37 -3.83 -4.98
N ASP A 119 -8.03 -3.93 -4.99
CA ASP A 119 -7.28 -4.74 -3.98
C ASP A 119 -6.85 -3.92 -2.74
N ILE A 120 -7.09 -2.60 -2.75
CA ILE A 120 -6.84 -1.70 -1.61
C ILE A 120 -7.86 -1.84 -0.44
N PRO A 121 -9.13 -2.31 -0.58
CA PRO A 121 -10.13 -2.27 0.49
C PRO A 121 -9.68 -2.99 1.77
N GLY A 122 -9.16 -4.22 1.65
CA GLY A 122 -8.77 -5.02 2.81
C GLY A 122 -7.61 -4.43 3.64
N MET A 123 -6.76 -3.60 3.02
CA MET A 123 -5.66 -2.92 3.72
C MET A 123 -6.10 -1.61 4.37
N LEU A 124 -7.09 -0.93 3.80
CA LEU A 124 -7.67 0.28 4.40
C LEU A 124 -8.66 -0.07 5.52
N ASP A 125 -9.29 -1.24 5.46
CA ASP A 125 -10.11 -1.78 6.55
C ASP A 125 -9.29 -1.96 7.82
N ALA A 126 -8.00 -2.30 7.72
CA ALA A 126 -7.07 -2.38 8.86
C ALA A 126 -6.90 -1.05 9.61
N LEU A 127 -7.17 0.09 8.95
CA LEU A 127 -7.22 1.42 9.59
C LEU A 127 -8.57 1.72 10.25
N GLY A 128 -9.60 0.90 10.00
CA GLY A 128 -10.99 1.11 10.43
C GLY A 128 -11.53 0.13 11.49
N VAL A 129 -10.77 -0.89 11.92
CA VAL A 129 -11.29 -1.93 12.84
C VAL A 129 -11.35 -1.50 14.33
N ASP A 130 -10.91 -0.30 14.71
CA ASP A 130 -10.84 0.07 16.14
C ASP A 130 -11.34 1.48 16.48
N HIS A 131 -12.57 1.79 16.09
CA HIS A 131 -13.35 2.78 16.82
C HIS A 131 -14.66 2.15 17.32
N PRO A 132 -14.78 1.84 18.63
CA PRO A 132 -16.10 1.77 19.23
C PRO A 132 -16.72 3.16 19.03
N THR A 133 -17.69 3.26 18.12
CA THR A 133 -18.53 4.44 17.99
C THR A 133 -19.04 4.77 19.39
N PRO A 134 -18.65 5.91 20.01
CA PRO A 134 -19.27 6.28 21.26
C PRO A 134 -20.74 6.54 20.92
N ALA A 135 -21.60 5.62 21.36
CA ALA A 135 -23.04 5.80 21.37
C ALA A 135 -23.35 6.92 22.38
N MET A 136 -23.05 8.16 22.00
CA MET A 136 -23.47 9.35 22.73
C MET A 136 -24.92 9.62 22.35
N GLY A 137 -25.77 9.41 23.35
CA GLY A 137 -27.20 9.40 23.23
C GLY A 137 -27.81 10.71 22.76
N ARG A 138 -28.97 10.57 22.12
CA ARG A 138 -30.02 11.60 22.15
C ARG A 138 -31.06 11.18 23.19
N ARG A 139 -31.01 11.84 24.35
CA ARG A 139 -32.16 12.00 25.24
C ARG A 139 -33.14 12.98 24.56
N ALA A 140 -34.42 12.63 24.52
CA ALA A 140 -35.57 13.51 24.80
C ALA A 140 -36.85 12.64 24.66
N LEU A 141 -37.52 12.28 25.75
CA LEU A 141 -38.62 13.02 26.39
C LEU A 141 -39.89 13.03 25.52
N VAL A 142 -40.98 12.42 26.01
CA VAL A 142 -42.29 13.05 26.29
C VAL A 142 -43.34 11.95 26.53
N ALA A 143 -44.12 12.18 27.57
CA ALA A 143 -45.20 11.35 28.10
C ALA A 143 -46.44 11.29 27.18
N ALA A 144 -47.16 10.18 27.27
CA ALA A 144 -48.63 10.11 27.41
C ALA A 144 -49.02 8.70 27.86
#